data_AF-A0A9N9K194-F1
#
_entry.id   AF-A0A9N9K194-F1
#
_cell.length_a   1.000
_cell.length_b   1.000
_cell.length_c   1.000
_cell.angle_alpha   90.00
_cell.angle_beta   90.00
_cell.angle_gamma   90.00
#
_symmetry.space_group_name_H-M   'P 1'
#
loop_
_entity.id
_entity.type
_entity.pdbx_description
1 polymer ?
#
loop_
_entity_poly.entity_id
_entity_poly.type
_entity_poly.pdbx_seq_one_letter_code
_entity_poly.pdbx_strand_id
1 'polypeptide(L)'
;LQNKSAFRSCAIPQVWAFATLTKTFRNYDTFQKIVKIRRGEAVKIFLKCTSIHDLANFYLEYTRVIIRKNDHKDPNFMKISAACEKIEQWCATNLPTTKVYNKTLKKDWFS
;
A
#
# COMPACT_ATOMS: atom_id res chain seq x y z
N LEU A 1 19.73 3.84 8.43
CA LEU A 1 20.20 4.18 7.07
C LEU A 1 20.65 5.64 7.05
N GLN A 2 21.95 5.89 6.92
CA GLN A 2 22.51 7.24 7.11
C GLN A 2 22.36 8.18 5.90
N ASN A 3 21.89 7.70 4.74
CA ASN A 3 21.60 8.55 3.57
C ASN A 3 20.11 8.54 3.21
N LYS A 4 19.42 9.65 3.52
CA LYS A 4 17.99 9.83 3.24
C LYS A 4 17.66 9.82 1.74
N SER A 5 18.56 10.30 0.88
CA SER A 5 18.35 10.33 -0.59
C SER A 5 18.42 8.93 -1.21
N ALA A 6 19.41 8.13 -0.78
CA ALA A 6 19.53 6.74 -1.19
C ALA A 6 18.32 5.90 -0.75
N PHE A 7 17.85 6.10 0.49
CA PHE A 7 16.63 5.45 0.96
C PHE A 7 15.42 5.82 0.10
N ARG A 8 15.19 7.11 -0.16
CA ARG A 8 14.04 7.58 -0.95
C ARG A 8 14.05 7.06 -2.38
N SER A 9 15.23 7.00 -3.00
CA SER A 9 15.37 6.46 -4.37
C SER A 9 14.96 5.00 -4.47
N CYS A 10 15.20 4.21 -3.41
CA CYS A 10 14.75 2.83 -3.35
C CYS A 10 13.30 2.70 -2.86
N ALA A 11 12.86 3.50 -1.89
CA ALA A 11 11.56 3.33 -1.24
C ALA A 11 10.39 3.84 -2.10
N ILE A 12 10.54 4.96 -2.80
CA ILE A 12 9.46 5.54 -3.61
C ILE A 12 8.98 4.60 -4.72
N PRO A 13 9.86 3.97 -5.53
CA PRO A 13 9.43 2.99 -6.54
C PRO A 13 8.68 1.80 -5.94
N GLN A 14 9.07 1.35 -4.74
CA GLN A 14 8.43 0.21 -4.07
C GLN A 14 7.01 0.55 -3.61
N VAL A 15 6.81 1.74 -3.00
CA VAL A 15 5.47 2.24 -2.67
C VAL A 15 4.63 2.38 -3.93
N TRP A 16 5.21 2.87 -5.02
CA TRP A 16 4.51 3.08 -6.27
C TRP A 16 4.01 1.77 -6.88
N ALA A 17 4.86 0.74 -6.87
CA ALA A 17 4.51 -0.59 -7.33
C ALA A 17 3.35 -1.16 -6.50
N PHE A 18 3.40 -1.02 -5.17
CA PHE A 18 2.35 -1.51 -4.29
C PHE A 18 1.03 -0.74 -4.46
N ALA A 19 1.08 0.58 -4.59
CA ALA A 19 -0.10 1.40 -4.91
C ALA A 19 -0.75 0.97 -6.23
N THR A 20 0.08 0.67 -7.24
CA THR A 20 -0.41 0.22 -8.56
C THR A 20 -1.09 -1.14 -8.42
N LEU A 21 -0.47 -2.08 -7.71
CA LEU A 21 -1.05 -3.39 -7.40
C LEU A 21 -2.42 -3.26 -6.71
N THR A 22 -2.54 -2.40 -5.69
CA THR A 22 -3.81 -2.16 -5.00
C THR A 22 -4.88 -1.58 -5.91
N LYS A 23 -4.49 -0.79 -6.91
CA LYS A 23 -5.41 -0.17 -7.86
C LYS A 23 -5.86 -1.13 -8.96
N THR A 24 -5.00 -2.03 -9.40
CA THR A 24 -5.32 -3.07 -10.38
C THR A 24 -6.03 -4.27 -9.72
N PHE A 25 -5.85 -4.47 -8.42
CA PHE A 25 -6.48 -5.58 -7.70
C PHE A 25 -8.02 -5.52 -7.81
N ARG A 26 -8.59 -6.57 -8.42
CA ARG A 26 -10.02 -6.74 -8.70
C ARG A 26 -10.64 -5.52 -9.39
N ASN A 27 -9.92 -4.95 -10.35
CA ASN A 27 -10.38 -3.83 -11.14
C ASN A 27 -10.45 -4.21 -12.63
N TYR A 28 -11.66 -4.31 -13.17
CA TYR A 28 -11.90 -4.68 -14.57
C TYR A 28 -11.35 -3.66 -15.57
N ASP A 29 -11.25 -2.39 -15.16
CA ASP A 29 -10.62 -1.33 -15.95
C ASP A 29 -9.19 -1.69 -16.40
N THR A 30 -8.49 -2.55 -15.65
CA THR A 30 -7.12 -2.99 -15.97
C THR A 30 -7.03 -3.67 -17.34
N PHE A 31 -8.13 -4.28 -17.81
CA PHE A 31 -8.18 -4.94 -19.12
C PHE A 31 -8.59 -4.00 -20.26
N GLN A 32 -9.11 -2.82 -19.94
CA GLN A 32 -9.61 -1.87 -20.93
C GLN A 32 -8.71 -0.65 -21.10
N LYS A 33 -8.03 -0.21 -20.03
CA LYS A 33 -7.20 1.00 -20.02
C LYS A 33 -6.01 0.87 -19.08
N ILE A 34 -5.01 1.71 -19.33
CA ILE A 34 -3.85 1.82 -18.43
C ILE A 34 -4.31 2.46 -17.11
N VAL A 35 -4.36 1.65 -16.06
CA VAL A 35 -4.66 2.11 -14.69
C VAL A 35 -3.43 2.82 -14.13
N LYS A 36 -3.53 4.14 -13.96
CA LYS A 36 -2.43 4.99 -13.45
C LYS A 36 -2.71 5.49 -12.03
N ILE A 37 -1.64 5.68 -11.27
CA ILE A 37 -1.67 6.44 -10.01
C ILE A 37 -2.05 7.89 -10.31
N ARG A 38 -2.95 8.47 -9.52
CA ARG A 38 -3.37 9.87 -9.72
C ARG A 38 -2.26 10.82 -9.28
N ARG A 39 -2.17 12.01 -9.90
CA ARG A 39 -1.14 13.02 -9.57
C ARG A 39 -1.10 13.36 -8.07
N GLY A 40 -2.26 13.52 -7.43
CA GLY A 40 -2.33 13.80 -5.98
C GLY A 40 -1.76 12.68 -5.11
N GLU A 41 -1.96 11.43 -5.51
CA GLU A 41 -1.43 10.26 -4.82
C GLU A 41 0.09 10.15 -5.02
N ALA A 42 0.58 10.41 -6.24
CA ALA A 42 2.01 10.49 -6.53
C ALA A 42 2.70 11.57 -5.68
N VAL A 43 2.11 12.75 -5.57
CA VAL A 43 2.62 13.85 -4.72
C VAL A 43 2.63 13.42 -3.24
N LYS A 44 1.57 12.76 -2.75
CA LYS A 44 1.52 12.21 -1.38
C LYS A 44 2.67 11.23 -1.12
N ILE A 45 2.93 10.31 -2.04
CA ILE A 45 4.04 9.33 -1.92
C ILE A 45 5.37 10.06 -1.85
N PHE A 46 5.62 11.01 -2.76
CA PHE A 46 6.89 11.75 -2.83
C PHE A 46 7.18 12.58 -1.59
N LEU A 47 6.13 13.18 -0.99
CA LEU A 47 6.24 14.03 0.19
C LEU A 47 6.37 13.23 1.49
N LYS A 48 5.62 12.12 1.62
CA LYS A 48 5.55 11.37 2.89
C LYS A 48 6.56 10.24 3.00
N CYS A 49 7.03 9.65 1.90
CA CYS A 49 7.97 8.53 1.94
C CYS A 49 9.38 9.01 2.30
N THR A 50 9.66 9.19 3.60
CA THR A 50 10.94 9.72 4.10
C THR A 50 11.66 8.78 5.06
N SER A 51 10.92 7.88 5.69
CA SER A 51 11.43 6.89 6.66
C SER A 51 10.86 5.50 6.40
N ILE A 52 11.45 4.49 7.03
CA ILE A 52 10.94 3.12 7.00
C ILE A 52 9.56 3.00 7.66
N HIS A 53 9.25 3.84 8.66
CA HIS A 53 7.93 3.90 9.27
C HIS A 53 6.88 4.46 8.30
N ASP A 54 7.24 5.47 7.51
CA ASP A 54 6.34 5.99 6.46
C ASP A 54 6.10 4.95 5.36
N LEU A 55 7.15 4.23 4.96
CA LEU A 55 7.06 3.12 4.01
C LEU A 55 6.09 2.06 4.53
N ALA A 56 6.27 1.59 5.76
CA ALA A 56 5.38 0.61 6.39
C ALA A 56 3.94 1.11 6.49
N ASN A 57 3.72 2.38 6.82
CA ASN A 57 2.38 2.98 6.83
C ASN A 57 1.69 2.88 5.47
N PHE A 58 2.41 3.16 4.37
CA PHE A 58 1.86 2.99 3.02
C PHE A 58 1.49 1.54 2.75
N TYR A 59 2.37 0.59 3.08
CA TYR A 59 2.10 -0.84 2.91
C TYR A 59 0.87 -1.27 3.74
N LEU A 60 0.75 -0.84 4.99
CA LEU A 60 -0.43 -1.15 5.81
C LEU A 60 -1.72 -0.53 5.23
N GLU A 61 -1.68 0.72 4.77
CA GLU A 61 -2.84 1.40 4.14
C GLU A 61 -3.32 0.64 2.89
N TYR A 62 -2.39 0.28 2.00
CA TYR A 62 -2.70 -0.43 0.76
C TYR A 62 -3.07 -1.90 0.98
N THR A 63 -2.44 -2.59 1.93
CA THR A 63 -2.81 -3.97 2.34
C THR A 63 -4.24 -4.03 2.83
N ARG A 64 -4.67 -3.08 3.67
CA ARG A 64 -6.06 -3.00 4.15
C ARG A 64 -7.07 -2.82 3.03
N VAL A 65 -6.70 -2.11 1.98
CA VAL A 65 -7.56 -1.90 0.81
C VAL A 65 -7.66 -3.19 0.01
N ILE A 66 -6.56 -3.93 -0.15
CA ILE A 66 -6.58 -5.27 -0.77
C ILE A 66 -7.45 -6.21 0.04
N ILE A 67 -7.29 -6.29 1.37
CA ILE A 67 -8.12 -7.12 2.25
C ILE A 67 -9.61 -6.79 2.09
N ARG A 68 -9.97 -5.50 2.05
CA ARG A 68 -11.38 -5.07 1.86
C ARG A 68 -11.95 -5.44 0.50
N LYS A 69 -11.11 -5.45 -0.54
CA LYS A 69 -11.50 -5.85 -1.89
C LYS A 69 -11.51 -7.37 -2.06
N ASN A 70 -10.79 -8.10 -1.21
CA ASN A 70 -10.67 -9.55 -1.29
C ASN A 70 -12.02 -10.22 -1.01
N ASP A 71 -12.38 -11.19 -1.84
CA ASP A 71 -13.71 -11.83 -1.80
C ASP A 71 -13.54 -13.30 -1.49
N HIS A 72 -14.34 -13.82 -0.55
CA HIS A 72 -14.31 -15.22 -0.13
C HIS A 72 -14.64 -16.19 -1.27
N LYS A 73 -15.30 -15.72 -2.33
CA LYS A 73 -15.59 -16.51 -3.53
C LYS A 73 -14.38 -16.71 -4.44
N ASP A 74 -13.29 -15.96 -4.23
CA ASP A 74 -12.07 -16.11 -5.02
C ASP A 74 -11.30 -17.37 -4.57
N PRO A 75 -10.89 -18.28 -5.48
CA PRO A 75 -10.11 -19.46 -5.13
C PRO A 75 -8.75 -19.12 -4.49
N ASN A 76 -8.24 -17.90 -4.70
CA ASN A 76 -7.01 -17.41 -4.10
C ASN A 76 -7.23 -16.60 -2.81
N PHE A 77 -8.47 -16.50 -2.30
CA PHE A 77 -8.80 -15.71 -1.11
C PHE A 77 -7.83 -15.97 0.04
N MET A 78 -7.63 -17.24 0.41
CA MET A 78 -6.75 -17.64 1.52
C MET A 78 -5.28 -17.29 1.25
N LYS A 79 -4.81 -17.44 0.01
CA LYS A 79 -3.42 -17.10 -0.35
C LYS A 79 -3.17 -15.61 -0.24
N ILE A 80 -4.11 -14.80 -0.71
CA ILE A 80 -4.05 -13.33 -0.66
C ILE A 80 -4.12 -12.86 0.80
N SER A 81 -5.05 -13.41 1.59
CA SER A 81 -5.19 -13.09 3.01
C SER A 81 -3.91 -13.44 3.80
N ALA A 82 -3.34 -14.62 3.58
CA ALA A 82 -2.08 -15.02 4.22
C ALA A 82 -0.90 -14.12 3.80
N ALA A 83 -0.83 -13.67 2.56
CA ALA A 83 0.19 -12.72 2.11
C ALA A 83 0.03 -11.34 2.78
N CYS A 84 -1.22 -10.86 2.89
CA CYS A 84 -1.52 -9.62 3.58
C CYS A 84 -1.15 -9.69 5.08
N GLU A 85 -1.48 -10.81 5.73
CA GLU A 85 -1.16 -11.04 7.13
C GLU A 85 0.35 -11.03 7.38
N LYS A 86 1.15 -11.65 6.50
CA LYS A 86 2.62 -11.59 6.59
C LYS A 86 3.16 -10.16 6.58
N ILE A 87 2.55 -9.27 5.77
CA ILE A 87 2.94 -7.86 5.73
C ILE A 87 2.61 -7.17 7.06
N GLU A 88 1.41 -7.41 7.60
CA GLU A 88 0.99 -6.83 8.88
C GLU A 88 1.86 -7.33 10.04
N GLN A 89 2.12 -8.64 10.10
CA GLN A 89 3.02 -9.25 11.09
C GLN A 89 4.42 -8.68 11.01
N TRP A 90 5.00 -8.58 9.80
CA TRP A 90 6.34 -8.00 9.63
C TRP A 90 6.40 -6.56 10.15
N CYS A 91 5.38 -5.74 9.85
CA CYS A 91 5.30 -4.36 10.32
C CYS A 91 5.17 -4.30 11.85
N ALA A 92 4.36 -5.17 12.46
CA ALA A 92 4.17 -5.23 13.90
C ALA A 92 5.44 -5.63 14.65
N THR A 93 6.17 -6.64 14.14
CA THR A 93 7.40 -7.13 14.77
C THR A 93 8.57 -6.15 14.62
N ASN A 94 8.77 -5.59 13.41
CA ASN A 94 9.97 -4.80 13.12
C ASN A 94 9.79 -3.31 13.39
N LEU A 95 8.55 -2.81 13.46
CA LEU A 95 8.24 -1.39 13.57
C LEU A 95 7.08 -1.14 14.55
N PRO A 96 7.24 -1.43 15.86
CA PRO A 96 6.17 -1.36 16.86
C PRO A 96 5.61 0.06 17.08
N THR A 97 6.38 1.09 16.74
CA THR A 97 5.96 2.51 16.80
C THR A 97 5.22 3.00 15.55
N THR A 98 4.98 2.13 14.57
CA THR A 98 4.18 2.49 13.40
C THR A 98 2.77 2.75 13.88
N LYS A 99 2.43 4.04 14.05
CA LYS A 99 1.07 4.46 14.37
C LYS A 99 0.20 3.97 13.25
N VAL A 100 -0.50 2.86 13.47
CA VAL A 100 -1.71 2.52 12.73
C VAL A 100 -2.53 3.80 12.74
N TYR A 101 -2.58 4.51 11.62
CA TYR A 101 -3.31 5.77 11.51
C TYR A 101 -4.79 5.40 11.58
N ASN A 102 -5.31 5.24 12.80
CA ASN A 102 -6.72 5.14 13.12
C ASN A 102 -7.31 6.55 12.97
N LYS A 103 -7.42 6.99 11.72
CA LYS A 103 -8.27 8.10 11.37
C LYS A 103 -9.14 7.57 10.24
N THR A 104 -10.40 7.33 10.58
CA THR A 104 -11.57 7.27 9.70
C THR A 104 -11.15 7.46 8.25
N LEU A 105 -11.11 6.36 7.49
CA LEU A 105 -10.88 6.40 6.06
C LEU A 105 -11.92 7.35 5.48
N LYS A 106 -11.55 8.62 5.30
CA LYS A 106 -12.34 9.57 4.52
C LYS A 106 -12.55 8.89 3.19
N LYS A 107 -13.81 8.84 2.75
CA LYS A 107 -14.33 8.04 1.64
C LYS A 107 -13.65 8.31 0.27
N ASP A 108 -12.64 9.17 0.22
CA ASP A 108 -12.16 9.85 -0.98
C ASP A 108 -10.84 9.27 -1.54
N TRP A 109 -10.26 8.23 -0.93
CA TRP A 109 -8.95 7.69 -1.35
C TRP A 109 -8.98 6.94 -2.69
N PHE A 110 -10.15 6.38 -3.06
CA PHE A 110 -10.29 5.48 -4.22
C PHE A 110 -11.39 5.88 -5.21
N SER A 111 -12.07 7.02 -5.01
CA SER A 111 -13.05 7.59 -5.96
C SER A 111 -12.36 8.16 -7.17
#